data_AF-A0A4U8YY32-F1
#
_entry.id   AF-A0A4U8YY32-F1
#
_cell.length_a   1.000
_cell.length_b   1.000
_cell.length_c   1.000
_cell.angle_alpha   90.00
_cell.angle_beta   90.00
_cell.angle_gamma   90.00
#
_symmetry.space_group_name_H-M   'P 1'
#
loop_
_entity.id
_entity.type
_entity.pdbx_description
1 polymer ?
#
loop_
_entity_poly.entity_id
_entity_poly.type
_entity_poly.pdbx_seq_one_letter_code
_entity_poly.pdbx_strand_id
1 'polypeptide(L)'
;MGDEGLGRATVEVVRRLRDEGVTNQVVLMRHSARHYSDDPRLDPFMGLTDEGKRASLAFGKDLGAEVPVTPCSSYIGRCIETAYLLQRGSGCAAENLNTLEEALSPFYVKDIERTVGLILEHDLTGFIRRWMDGAFPTEVMEPADHAASVMLSFADARLAEGGPGLTVAVTHDWNLFAVKEHALQLAHETWGKVGYLEGVVLFRDGERLMAANHQREPVAVDEALRSVTEVSTVHG
;
A
#
# COMPACT_ATOMS: atom_id res chain seq x y z
N MET A 1 15.87 10.49 -6.41
CA MET A 1 15.91 9.06 -6.76
C MET A 1 14.82 8.85 -7.80
N GLY A 2 15.09 8.22 -8.95
CA GLY A 2 14.03 7.93 -9.93
C GLY A 2 13.04 6.89 -9.39
N ASP A 3 11.87 6.75 -10.02
CA ASP A 3 10.81 5.81 -9.61
C ASP A 3 11.30 4.36 -9.47
N GLU A 4 12.28 3.92 -10.27
CA GLU A 4 12.86 2.57 -10.19
C GLU A 4 13.64 2.29 -8.88
N GLY A 5 14.11 3.33 -8.17
CA GLY A 5 14.92 3.17 -6.97
C GLY A 5 14.13 2.81 -5.71
N LEU A 6 12.84 3.13 -5.67
CA LEU A 6 12.03 3.01 -4.46
C LEU A 6 11.63 1.56 -4.16
N GLY A 7 11.42 0.74 -5.19
CA GLY A 7 11.25 -0.70 -5.02
C GLY A 7 12.45 -1.36 -4.33
N ARG A 8 13.66 -1.00 -4.74
CA ARG A 8 14.90 -1.48 -4.09
C ARG A 8 14.98 -1.02 -2.63
N ALA A 9 14.65 0.24 -2.37
CA ALA A 9 14.64 0.78 -1.00
C ALA A 9 13.65 0.03 -0.09
N THR A 10 12.47 -0.34 -0.59
CA THR A 10 11.51 -1.19 0.13
C THR A 10 12.11 -2.56 0.48
N VAL A 11 12.78 -3.22 -0.49
CA VAL A 11 13.46 -4.51 -0.24
C VAL A 11 14.56 -4.38 0.81
N GLU A 12 15.33 -3.28 0.78
CA GLU A 12 16.38 -3.02 1.75
C GLU A 12 15.82 -2.86 3.17
N VAL A 13 14.68 -2.18 3.34
CA VAL A 13 13.99 -2.09 4.65
C VAL A 13 13.52 -3.45 5.13
N VAL A 14 12.88 -4.24 4.25
CA VAL A 14 12.42 -5.61 4.58
C VAL A 14 13.60 -6.44 5.07
N ARG A 15 14.69 -6.50 4.31
CA ARG A 15 15.88 -7.29 4.66
C ARG A 15 16.52 -6.83 5.97
N ARG A 16 16.71 -5.52 6.14
CA ARG A 16 17.26 -4.95 7.38
C ARG A 16 16.45 -5.37 8.60
N LEU A 17 15.13 -5.26 8.55
CA LEU A 17 14.27 -5.65 9.68
C LEU A 17 14.38 -7.16 9.99
N ARG A 18 14.60 -8.00 8.97
CA ARG A 18 14.83 -9.45 9.19
C ARG A 18 16.16 -9.71 9.86
N ASP A 19 17.21 -9.02 9.43
CA ASP A 19 18.54 -9.11 10.04
C ASP A 19 18.50 -8.67 11.51
N GLU A 20 17.58 -7.77 11.86
CA GLU A 20 17.27 -7.34 13.23
C GLU A 20 16.35 -8.32 14.00
N GLY A 21 15.92 -9.42 13.38
CA GLY A 21 15.13 -10.48 14.00
C GLY A 21 13.61 -10.39 13.78
N VAL A 22 13.12 -9.44 12.97
CA VAL A 22 11.70 -9.35 12.61
C VAL A 22 11.34 -10.41 11.57
N THR A 23 10.75 -11.52 12.01
CA THR A 23 10.50 -12.69 11.14
C THR A 23 9.12 -12.70 10.47
N ASN A 24 8.15 -11.93 10.96
CA ASN A 24 6.81 -11.80 10.39
C ASN A 24 6.54 -10.35 9.99
N GLN A 25 6.28 -10.12 8.69
CA GLN A 25 6.17 -8.78 8.12
C GLN A 25 5.02 -8.71 7.11
N VAL A 26 4.37 -7.55 7.05
CA VAL A 26 3.43 -7.18 5.98
C VAL A 26 3.96 -5.94 5.29
N VAL A 27 4.02 -5.93 3.97
CA VAL A 27 4.38 -4.75 3.19
C VAL A 27 3.15 -4.25 2.45
N LEU A 28 2.67 -3.06 2.79
CA LEU A 28 1.69 -2.33 1.99
C LEU A 28 2.46 -1.59 0.90
N MET A 29 2.23 -1.91 -0.37
CA MET A 29 3.09 -1.45 -1.47
C MET A 29 2.28 -0.94 -2.67
N ARG A 30 2.71 0.16 -3.29
CA ARG A 30 2.14 0.60 -4.57
C ARG A 30 2.46 -0.42 -5.68
N HIS A 31 1.50 -0.67 -6.56
CA HIS A 31 1.74 -1.42 -7.80
C HIS A 31 2.88 -0.83 -8.65
N SER A 32 3.37 -1.62 -9.60
CA SER A 32 4.46 -1.22 -10.50
C SER A 32 4.03 -0.27 -11.63
N ALA A 33 4.98 0.13 -12.47
CA ALA A 33 4.74 1.04 -13.59
C ALA A 33 3.64 0.54 -14.53
N ARG A 34 2.75 1.45 -14.94
CA ARG A 34 1.53 1.15 -15.71
C ARG A 34 1.38 2.04 -16.92
N HIS A 35 0.53 1.61 -17.85
CA HIS A 35 0.07 2.48 -18.93
C HIS A 35 -0.82 3.60 -18.39
N TYR A 36 -0.91 4.68 -19.16
CA TYR A 36 -1.75 5.84 -18.88
C TYR A 36 -2.68 6.10 -20.06
N SER A 37 -3.85 6.63 -19.75
CA SER A 37 -4.88 7.02 -20.70
C SER A 37 -5.36 8.43 -20.35
N ASP A 38 -5.66 9.23 -21.37
CA ASP A 38 -6.28 10.55 -21.19
C ASP A 38 -7.77 10.43 -20.83
N ASP A 39 -8.37 9.25 -20.99
CA ASP A 39 -9.73 8.92 -20.50
C ASP A 39 -9.65 8.33 -19.08
N PRO A 40 -10.10 9.05 -18.03
CA PRO A 40 -10.07 8.58 -16.64
C PRO A 40 -10.87 7.30 -16.41
N ARG A 41 -11.91 7.04 -17.22
CA ARG A 41 -12.76 5.84 -17.09
C ARG A 41 -12.01 4.56 -17.43
N LEU A 42 -10.90 4.69 -18.18
CA LEU A 42 -10.05 3.57 -18.52
C LEU A 42 -9.00 3.26 -17.44
N ASP A 43 -8.83 4.12 -16.42
CA ASP A 43 -7.77 3.95 -15.41
C ASP A 43 -7.74 2.55 -14.76
N PRO A 44 -8.88 1.96 -14.33
CA PRO A 44 -8.86 0.63 -13.72
C PRO A 44 -8.37 -0.48 -14.66
N PHE A 45 -8.45 -0.26 -15.98
CA PHE A 45 -8.05 -1.23 -17.01
C PHE A 45 -6.63 -1.01 -17.53
N MET A 46 -5.93 0.02 -17.05
CA MET A 46 -4.53 0.27 -17.43
C MET A 46 -3.60 -0.72 -16.74
N GLY A 47 -3.16 -1.73 -17.51
CA GLY A 47 -2.22 -2.76 -17.08
C GLY A 47 -0.78 -2.25 -16.93
N LEU A 48 0.11 -3.15 -16.48
CA LEU A 48 1.53 -2.83 -16.30
C LEU A 48 2.23 -2.61 -17.65
N THR A 49 3.19 -1.68 -17.68
CA THR A 49 4.14 -1.59 -18.80
C THR A 49 5.11 -2.76 -18.77
N ASP A 50 5.83 -3.02 -19.86
CA ASP A 50 6.89 -4.04 -19.86
C ASP A 50 8.00 -3.73 -18.85
N GLU A 51 8.29 -2.46 -18.62
CA GLU A 51 9.19 -2.01 -17.53
C GLU A 51 8.62 -2.37 -16.17
N GLY A 52 7.35 -2.04 -15.92
CA GLY A 52 6.67 -2.37 -14.67
C GLY A 52 6.67 -3.87 -14.39
N LYS A 53 6.46 -4.70 -15.42
CA LYS A 53 6.52 -6.16 -15.30
C LYS A 53 7.91 -6.66 -14.93
N ARG A 54 8.96 -6.14 -15.59
CA ARG A 54 10.36 -6.48 -15.28
C ARG A 54 10.73 -6.04 -13.86
N ALA A 55 10.31 -4.85 -13.44
CA ALA A 55 10.56 -4.32 -12.10
C ALA A 55 9.88 -5.18 -11.03
N SER A 56 8.62 -5.61 -11.23
CA SER A 56 7.93 -6.51 -10.28
C SER A 56 8.63 -7.86 -10.14
N LEU A 57 9.08 -8.46 -11.25
CA LEU A 57 9.86 -9.70 -11.21
C LEU A 57 11.19 -9.51 -10.48
N ALA A 58 11.90 -8.41 -10.74
CA ALA A 58 13.16 -8.10 -10.09
C ALA A 58 13.00 -7.87 -8.58
N PHE A 59 11.96 -7.12 -8.18
CA PHE A 59 11.59 -6.93 -6.77
C PHE A 59 11.41 -8.27 -6.06
N GLY A 60 10.62 -9.17 -6.65
CA GLY A 60 10.43 -10.52 -6.11
C GLY A 60 11.74 -11.27 -5.94
N LYS A 61 12.59 -11.26 -6.98
CA LYS A 61 13.91 -11.91 -6.94
C LYS A 61 14.79 -11.35 -5.82
N ASP A 62 14.72 -10.05 -5.60
CA ASP A 62 15.49 -9.37 -4.56
C ASP A 62 14.91 -9.62 -3.15
N LEU A 63 13.70 -10.12 -2.98
CA LEU A 63 13.24 -10.58 -1.66
C LEU A 63 13.95 -11.86 -1.20
N GLY A 64 14.41 -12.69 -2.15
CA GLY A 64 15.04 -13.99 -1.90
C GLY A 64 14.04 -15.12 -1.65
N ALA A 65 14.46 -16.35 -1.94
CA ALA A 65 13.61 -17.55 -1.87
C ALA A 65 13.52 -18.18 -0.47
N GLU A 66 14.33 -17.69 0.48
CA GLU A 66 14.46 -18.28 1.82
C GLU A 66 13.20 -18.12 2.66
N VAL A 67 12.31 -17.19 2.29
CA VAL A 67 11.13 -16.85 3.08
C VAL A 67 9.89 -16.98 2.21
N PRO A 68 8.85 -17.67 2.71
CA PRO A 68 7.55 -17.71 2.06
C PRO A 68 6.99 -16.29 1.85
N VAL A 69 6.74 -15.96 0.59
CA VAL A 69 6.00 -14.76 0.19
C VAL A 69 4.52 -15.12 0.02
N THR A 70 3.66 -14.39 0.70
CA THR A 70 2.21 -14.47 0.55
C THR A 70 1.72 -13.22 -0.19
N PRO A 71 1.37 -13.32 -1.48
CA PRO A 71 0.85 -12.18 -2.22
C PRO A 71 -0.60 -11.88 -1.84
N CYS A 72 -0.89 -10.59 -1.63
CA CYS A 72 -2.24 -10.05 -1.58
C CYS A 72 -2.33 -8.84 -2.50
N SER A 73 -3.51 -8.52 -3.01
CA SER A 73 -3.68 -7.36 -3.89
C SER A 73 -5.07 -6.77 -3.84
N SER A 74 -5.20 -5.50 -4.22
CA SER A 74 -6.48 -4.90 -4.60
C SER A 74 -7.16 -5.64 -5.76
N TYR A 75 -8.44 -5.34 -6.02
CA TYR A 75 -9.18 -5.89 -7.16
C TYR A 75 -8.74 -5.34 -8.54
N ILE A 76 -7.84 -4.36 -8.60
CA ILE A 76 -7.41 -3.75 -9.87
C ILE A 76 -6.32 -4.59 -10.54
N GLY A 77 -6.49 -4.86 -11.84
CA GLY A 77 -5.65 -5.78 -12.63
C GLY A 77 -4.14 -5.54 -12.52
N ARG A 78 -3.69 -4.28 -12.50
CA ARG A 78 -2.26 -3.93 -12.33
C ARG A 78 -1.67 -4.35 -10.98
N CYS A 79 -2.48 -4.34 -9.92
CA CYS A 79 -2.05 -4.79 -8.59
C CYS A 79 -1.95 -6.32 -8.56
N ILE A 80 -2.94 -7.00 -9.15
CA ILE A 80 -2.95 -8.47 -9.31
C ILE A 80 -1.73 -8.92 -10.12
N GLU A 81 -1.44 -8.26 -11.25
CA GLU A 81 -0.29 -8.57 -12.09
C GLU A 81 1.04 -8.30 -11.36
N THR A 82 1.13 -7.22 -10.60
CA THR A 82 2.32 -6.93 -9.77
C THR A 82 2.54 -8.03 -8.72
N ALA A 83 1.48 -8.41 -7.99
CA ALA A 83 1.52 -9.46 -6.97
C ALA A 83 1.89 -10.84 -7.54
N TYR A 84 1.36 -11.17 -8.72
CA TYR A 84 1.73 -12.39 -9.45
C TYR A 84 3.21 -12.39 -9.85
N LEU A 85 3.70 -11.29 -10.44
CA LEU A 85 5.07 -11.21 -10.92
C LEU A 85 6.10 -11.19 -9.79
N LEU A 86 5.83 -10.51 -8.68
CA LEU A 86 6.75 -10.52 -7.53
C LEU A 86 6.81 -11.92 -6.89
N GLN A 87 5.68 -12.62 -6.76
CA GLN A 87 5.69 -13.99 -6.23
C GLN A 87 6.51 -14.91 -7.14
N ARG A 88 6.33 -14.78 -8.46
CA ARG A 88 7.13 -15.51 -9.43
C ARG A 88 8.61 -15.18 -9.34
N GLY A 89 8.95 -13.92 -9.09
CA GLY A 89 10.32 -13.47 -8.93
C GLY A 89 10.97 -14.05 -7.67
N SER A 90 10.24 -14.16 -6.56
CA SER A 90 10.78 -14.66 -5.28
C SER A 90 11.16 -16.13 -5.31
N GLY A 91 10.62 -16.90 -6.27
CA GLY A 91 10.88 -18.33 -6.37
C GLY A 91 10.18 -19.17 -5.30
N CYS A 92 9.29 -18.55 -4.50
CA CYS A 92 8.42 -19.28 -3.60
C CYS A 92 7.47 -20.20 -4.39
N ALA A 93 7.22 -21.40 -3.87
CA ALA A 93 6.29 -22.34 -4.48
C ALA A 93 4.90 -21.70 -4.65
N ALA A 94 4.24 -22.00 -5.77
CA ALA A 94 2.96 -21.42 -6.17
C ALA A 94 1.76 -21.84 -5.29
N GLU A 95 2.02 -22.41 -4.10
CA GLU A 95 0.98 -22.84 -3.17
C GLU A 95 0.22 -21.64 -2.58
N ASN A 96 0.87 -20.50 -2.44
CA ASN A 96 0.25 -19.26 -1.95
C ASN A 96 -0.33 -18.45 -3.11
N LEU A 97 -1.54 -18.79 -3.56
CA LEU A 97 -2.23 -17.99 -4.57
C LEU A 97 -2.51 -16.57 -4.04
N ASN A 98 -2.49 -15.60 -4.94
CA ASN A 98 -2.81 -14.21 -4.61
C ASN A 98 -4.23 -14.08 -4.04
N THR A 99 -4.34 -13.47 -2.87
CA THR A 99 -5.63 -13.15 -2.24
C THR A 99 -6.07 -11.74 -2.63
N LEU A 100 -7.31 -11.61 -3.09
CA LEU A 100 -7.91 -10.31 -3.41
C LEU A 100 -8.54 -9.71 -2.15
N GLU A 101 -8.20 -8.46 -1.86
CA GLU A 101 -8.57 -7.78 -0.61
C GLU A 101 -9.17 -6.40 -0.89
N GLU A 102 -10.37 -6.17 -0.35
CA GLU A 102 -11.08 -4.89 -0.49
C GLU A 102 -10.34 -3.76 0.20
N ALA A 103 -9.74 -4.02 1.37
CA ALA A 103 -8.93 -3.07 2.13
C ALA A 103 -7.75 -2.49 1.31
N LEU A 104 -7.29 -3.19 0.28
CA LEU A 104 -6.20 -2.75 -0.60
C LEU A 104 -6.70 -1.97 -1.83
N SER A 105 -8.00 -1.91 -2.05
CA SER A 105 -8.63 -1.18 -3.16
C SER A 105 -8.91 0.28 -2.76
N PRO A 106 -9.15 1.19 -3.71
CA PRO A 106 -9.51 2.58 -3.39
C PRO A 106 -10.98 2.69 -2.93
N PHE A 107 -11.37 1.89 -1.92
CA PHE A 107 -12.75 1.80 -1.40
C PHE A 107 -13.29 3.13 -0.86
N TYR A 108 -12.39 4.04 -0.47
CA TYR A 108 -12.71 5.36 0.05
C TYR A 108 -13.19 6.33 -1.03
N VAL A 109 -13.10 6.00 -2.32
CA VAL A 109 -13.66 6.83 -3.39
C VAL A 109 -15.10 6.39 -3.67
N LYS A 110 -16.08 7.21 -3.29
CA LYS A 110 -17.52 6.89 -3.46
C LYS A 110 -18.13 7.50 -4.72
N ASP A 111 -17.65 8.68 -5.11
CA ASP A 111 -18.09 9.37 -6.32
C ASP A 111 -16.87 9.76 -7.18
N ILE A 112 -16.58 8.94 -8.18
CA ILE A 112 -15.41 9.14 -9.05
C ILE A 112 -15.51 10.40 -9.90
N GLU A 113 -16.71 10.79 -10.35
CA GLU A 113 -16.88 11.96 -11.22
C GLU A 113 -16.60 13.24 -10.43
N ARG A 114 -17.15 13.34 -9.21
CA ARG A 114 -16.87 14.48 -8.32
C ARG A 114 -15.41 14.48 -7.86
N THR A 115 -14.83 13.30 -7.61
CA THR A 115 -13.40 13.17 -7.26
C THR A 115 -12.49 13.68 -8.38
N VAL A 116 -12.76 13.32 -9.63
CA VAL A 116 -12.03 13.84 -10.79
C VAL A 116 -12.18 15.36 -10.91
N GLY A 117 -13.37 15.89 -10.66
CA GLY A 117 -13.61 17.34 -10.61
C GLY A 117 -12.72 18.06 -9.59
N LEU A 118 -12.60 17.50 -8.37
CA LEU A 118 -11.74 18.05 -7.32
C LEU A 118 -10.25 18.04 -7.66
N ILE A 119 -9.77 16.98 -8.36
CA ILE A 119 -8.38 16.92 -8.84
C ILE A 119 -8.12 18.01 -9.89
N LEU A 120 -9.06 18.23 -10.81
CA LEU A 120 -8.94 19.26 -11.83
C LEU A 120 -8.96 20.68 -11.23
N GLU A 121 -9.71 20.88 -10.15
CA GLU A 121 -9.79 22.17 -9.45
C GLU A 121 -8.53 22.49 -8.64
N HIS A 122 -7.93 21.49 -7.99
CA HIS A 122 -6.87 21.70 -6.99
C HIS A 122 -5.50 21.17 -7.37
N ASP A 123 -5.35 20.58 -8.55
CA ASP A 123 -4.24 19.68 -8.91
C ASP A 123 -4.12 18.46 -7.97
N LEU A 124 -3.27 17.49 -8.31
CA LEU A 124 -3.13 16.27 -7.52
C LEU A 124 -2.54 16.53 -6.13
N THR A 125 -1.58 17.45 -6.00
CA THR A 125 -0.93 17.73 -4.71
C THR A 125 -1.88 18.47 -3.78
N GLY A 126 -2.61 19.47 -4.28
CA GLY A 126 -3.63 20.18 -3.52
C GLY A 126 -4.83 19.29 -3.17
N PHE A 127 -5.23 18.39 -4.07
CA PHE A 127 -6.26 17.39 -3.81
C PHE A 127 -5.88 16.47 -2.64
N ILE A 128 -4.68 15.87 -2.66
CA ILE A 128 -4.25 14.96 -1.59
C ILE A 128 -4.18 15.67 -0.24
N ARG A 129 -3.64 16.90 -0.16
CA ARG A 129 -3.61 17.66 1.10
C ARG A 129 -5.01 17.88 1.67
N ARG A 130 -5.95 18.32 0.83
CA ARG A 130 -7.35 18.55 1.23
C ARG A 130 -8.04 17.28 1.70
N TRP A 131 -7.74 16.14 1.07
CA TRP A 131 -8.22 14.85 1.53
C TRP A 131 -7.68 14.50 2.92
N MET A 132 -6.37 14.66 3.14
CA MET A 132 -5.73 14.43 4.44
C MET A 132 -6.29 15.36 5.54
N ASP A 133 -6.67 16.58 5.18
CA ASP A 133 -7.30 17.55 6.10
C ASP A 133 -8.79 17.28 6.36
N GLY A 134 -9.37 16.23 5.78
CA GLY A 134 -10.80 15.93 5.91
C GLY A 134 -11.70 16.98 5.27
N ALA A 135 -11.21 17.70 4.25
CA ALA A 135 -11.93 18.81 3.63
C ALA A 135 -13.00 18.36 2.62
N PHE A 136 -13.11 17.06 2.34
CA PHE A 136 -14.07 16.51 1.40
C PHE A 136 -15.30 15.92 2.10
N PRO A 137 -16.50 16.11 1.53
CA PRO A 137 -17.71 15.47 2.05
C PRO A 137 -17.62 13.94 1.98
N THR A 138 -18.11 13.25 3.01
CA THR A 138 -17.99 11.78 3.13
C THR A 138 -18.82 11.01 2.11
N GLU A 139 -19.78 11.65 1.45
CA GLU A 139 -20.49 11.09 0.30
C GLU A 139 -19.65 11.06 -0.98
N VAL A 140 -18.60 11.88 -1.06
CA VAL A 140 -17.66 11.90 -2.19
C VAL A 140 -16.49 10.97 -1.92
N MET A 141 -15.89 11.09 -0.74
CA MET A 141 -14.68 10.36 -0.36
C MET A 141 -14.63 10.14 1.15
N GLU A 142 -14.29 8.93 1.59
CA GLU A 142 -14.05 8.67 3.01
C GLU A 142 -12.82 9.45 3.51
N PRO A 143 -12.78 9.82 4.80
CA PRO A 143 -11.61 10.43 5.42
C PRO A 143 -10.33 9.60 5.23
N ALA A 144 -9.19 10.28 5.07
CA ALA A 144 -7.90 9.64 4.80
C ALA A 144 -7.39 8.81 6.00
N ASP A 145 -7.67 9.24 7.22
CA ASP A 145 -7.35 8.53 8.45
C ASP A 145 -8.14 7.22 8.56
N HIS A 146 -9.42 7.23 8.18
CA HIS A 146 -10.23 6.01 8.04
C HIS A 146 -9.65 5.08 6.97
N ALA A 147 -9.24 5.62 5.81
CA ALA A 147 -8.59 4.82 4.78
C ALA A 147 -7.32 4.14 5.30
N ALA A 148 -6.44 4.88 5.99
CA ALA A 148 -5.25 4.36 6.65
C ALA A 148 -5.60 3.28 7.69
N SER A 149 -6.60 3.53 8.53
CA SER A 149 -7.05 2.62 9.58
C SER A 149 -7.43 1.24 9.05
N VAL A 150 -8.21 1.18 7.96
CA VAL A 150 -8.63 -0.09 7.34
C VAL A 150 -7.42 -0.89 6.84
N MET A 151 -6.46 -0.24 6.19
CA MET A 151 -5.25 -0.92 5.69
C MET A 151 -4.33 -1.39 6.82
N LEU A 152 -4.20 -0.60 7.89
CA LEU A 152 -3.43 -0.97 9.08
C LEU A 152 -4.09 -2.13 9.82
N SER A 153 -5.41 -2.14 9.93
CA SER A 153 -6.19 -3.23 10.53
C SER A 153 -6.06 -4.52 9.73
N PHE A 154 -6.08 -4.43 8.40
CA PHE A 154 -5.76 -5.55 7.51
C PHE A 154 -4.36 -6.11 7.76
N ALA A 155 -3.34 -5.24 7.76
CA ALA A 155 -1.96 -5.67 7.99
C ALA A 155 -1.80 -6.30 9.39
N ASP A 156 -2.47 -5.74 10.39
CA ASP A 156 -2.41 -6.23 11.76
C ASP A 156 -3.07 -7.61 11.91
N ALA A 157 -4.22 -7.82 11.25
CA ALA A 157 -4.88 -9.13 11.19
C ALA A 157 -3.98 -10.18 10.53
N ARG A 158 -3.29 -9.82 9.43
CA ARG A 158 -2.32 -10.72 8.76
C ARG A 158 -1.13 -11.05 9.66
N LEU A 159 -0.63 -10.09 10.43
CA LEU A 159 0.43 -10.34 11.41
C LEU A 159 -0.04 -11.26 12.55
N ALA A 160 -1.30 -11.16 12.95
CA ALA A 160 -1.90 -11.97 14.01
C ALA A 160 -2.10 -13.45 13.64
N GLU A 161 -2.17 -13.79 12.34
CA GLU A 161 -2.17 -15.19 11.88
C GLU A 161 -0.89 -15.94 12.28
N GLY A 162 0.21 -15.20 12.51
CA GLY A 162 1.46 -15.70 13.07
C GLY A 162 2.35 -16.46 12.08
N GLY A 163 3.50 -16.90 12.58
CA GLY A 163 4.50 -17.62 11.79
C GLY A 163 5.49 -16.70 11.04
N PRO A 164 6.68 -17.21 10.70
CA PRO A 164 7.66 -16.47 9.91
C PRO A 164 7.20 -16.36 8.45
N GLY A 165 7.29 -15.17 7.87
CA GLY A 165 6.80 -14.94 6.51
C GLY A 165 6.83 -13.48 6.10
N LEU A 166 6.57 -13.26 4.82
CA LEU A 166 6.41 -11.93 4.25
C LEU A 166 5.11 -11.88 3.45
N THR A 167 4.14 -11.14 3.94
CA THR A 167 2.95 -10.80 3.15
C THR A 167 3.24 -9.55 2.34
N VAL A 168 3.11 -9.62 1.02
CA VAL A 168 3.25 -8.46 0.13
C VAL A 168 1.87 -8.07 -0.37
N ALA A 169 1.35 -6.97 0.15
CA ALA A 169 0.01 -6.47 -0.10
C ALA A 169 0.04 -5.29 -1.07
N VAL A 170 -0.29 -5.56 -2.34
CA VAL A 170 -0.19 -4.60 -3.44
C VAL A 170 -1.45 -3.74 -3.57
N THR A 171 -1.26 -2.43 -3.48
CA THR A 171 -2.29 -1.38 -3.49
C THR A 171 -1.87 -0.22 -4.41
N HIS A 172 -2.35 0.99 -4.13
CA HIS A 172 -2.23 2.19 -4.96
C HIS A 172 -1.46 3.30 -4.23
N ASP A 173 -1.12 4.36 -4.95
CA ASP A 173 -0.40 5.52 -4.41
C ASP A 173 -1.21 6.26 -3.35
N TRP A 174 -2.50 6.50 -3.58
CA TRP A 174 -3.37 7.22 -2.62
C TRP A 174 -3.53 6.47 -1.30
N ASN A 175 -3.61 5.14 -1.35
CA ASN A 175 -3.55 4.27 -0.18
C ASN A 175 -2.25 4.47 0.61
N LEU A 176 -1.12 4.54 -0.09
CA LEU A 176 0.18 4.76 0.55
C LEU A 176 0.37 6.19 1.05
N PHE A 177 -0.21 7.20 0.41
CA PHE A 177 -0.23 8.55 0.96
C PHE A 177 -0.91 8.56 2.34
N ALA A 178 -2.09 7.93 2.45
CA ALA A 178 -2.82 7.86 3.72
C ALA A 178 -2.03 7.12 4.81
N VAL A 179 -1.46 5.95 4.48
CA VAL A 179 -0.64 5.18 5.43
C VAL A 179 0.63 5.93 5.83
N LYS A 180 1.34 6.55 4.88
CA LYS A 180 2.56 7.32 5.18
C LYS A 180 2.25 8.52 6.06
N GLU A 181 1.17 9.24 5.81
CA GLU A 181 0.81 10.40 6.61
C GLU A 181 0.37 9.99 8.02
N HIS A 182 -0.54 9.03 8.15
CA HIS A 182 -1.13 8.72 9.46
C HIS A 182 -0.29 7.73 10.29
N ALA A 183 0.41 6.76 9.69
CA ALA A 183 1.23 5.79 10.42
C ALA A 183 2.68 6.23 10.59
N LEU A 184 3.25 6.92 9.58
CA LEU A 184 4.66 7.35 9.59
C LEU A 184 4.82 8.85 9.80
N GLN A 185 3.75 9.66 9.86
CA GLN A 185 3.81 11.12 9.96
C GLN A 185 4.67 11.75 8.85
N LEU A 186 4.60 11.19 7.63
CA LEU A 186 5.33 11.63 6.46
C LEU A 186 4.37 12.33 5.47
N ALA A 187 4.16 13.63 5.67
CA ALA A 187 3.37 14.46 4.75
C ALA A 187 4.03 14.55 3.36
N HIS A 188 3.25 14.39 2.30
CA HIS A 188 3.77 14.30 0.91
C HIS A 188 4.41 15.60 0.42
N GLU A 189 4.04 16.76 0.97
CA GLU A 189 4.67 18.04 0.64
C GLU A 189 6.14 18.08 1.05
N THR A 190 6.49 17.40 2.14
CA THR A 190 7.86 17.36 2.66
C THR A 190 8.63 16.16 2.14
N TRP A 191 7.96 15.00 2.03
CA TRP A 191 8.60 13.72 1.75
C TRP A 191 8.40 13.20 0.33
N GLY A 192 7.72 13.99 -0.51
CA GLY A 192 7.51 13.70 -1.93
C GLY A 192 6.36 12.74 -2.22
N LYS A 193 6.24 12.40 -3.51
CA LYS A 193 5.20 11.50 -4.03
C LYS A 193 5.51 10.04 -3.69
N VAL A 194 4.47 9.20 -3.70
CA VAL A 194 4.63 7.74 -3.65
C VAL A 194 5.07 7.21 -5.02
N GLY A 195 6.23 6.59 -5.08
CA GLY A 195 6.77 5.97 -6.30
C GLY A 195 6.34 4.51 -6.50
N TYR A 196 6.61 3.96 -7.67
CA TYR A 196 6.28 2.56 -7.97
C TYR A 196 7.06 1.60 -7.08
N LEU A 197 6.39 0.54 -6.61
CA LEU A 197 6.95 -0.47 -5.69
C LEU A 197 7.46 0.11 -4.36
N GLU A 198 7.18 1.38 -4.08
CA GLU A 198 7.38 1.94 -2.75
C GLU A 198 6.42 1.28 -1.77
N GLY A 199 6.93 0.89 -0.60
CA GLY A 199 6.15 0.23 0.43
C GLY A 199 6.39 0.78 1.84
N VAL A 200 5.41 0.52 2.69
CA VAL A 200 5.50 0.65 4.15
C VAL A 200 5.50 -0.77 4.72
N VAL A 201 6.51 -1.08 5.54
CA VAL A 201 6.68 -2.37 6.20
C VAL A 201 6.08 -2.30 7.60
N LEU A 202 5.17 -3.22 7.90
CA LEU A 202 4.45 -3.36 9.16
C LEU A 202 4.89 -4.64 9.84
N PHE A 203 5.09 -4.58 11.15
CA PHE A 203 5.46 -5.73 11.97
C PHE A 203 5.06 -5.53 13.43
N ARG A 204 5.14 -6.59 14.23
CA ARG A 204 4.89 -6.53 15.68
C ARG A 204 6.19 -6.44 16.46
N ASP A 205 6.26 -5.51 17.40
CA ASP A 205 7.24 -5.48 18.49
C ASP A 205 6.49 -5.63 19.82
N GLY A 206 6.46 -6.86 20.35
CA GLY A 206 5.54 -7.25 21.41
C GLY A 206 4.08 -7.01 21.01
N GLU A 207 3.35 -6.23 21.81
CA GLU A 207 1.95 -5.88 21.53
C GLU A 207 1.79 -4.68 20.59
N ARG A 208 2.88 -4.01 20.21
CA ARG A 208 2.81 -2.79 19.39
C ARG A 208 2.89 -3.12 17.91
N LEU A 209 2.04 -2.48 17.12
CA LEU A 209 2.18 -2.43 15.67
C LEU A 209 3.21 -1.36 15.32
N MET A 210 4.24 -1.76 14.60
CA MET A 210 5.32 -0.88 14.14
C MET A 210 5.20 -0.67 12.64
N ALA A 211 5.52 0.53 12.17
CA ALA A 211 5.61 0.89 10.77
C ALA A 211 7.00 1.45 10.45
N ALA A 212 7.54 1.09 9.29
CA ALA A 212 8.81 1.61 8.78
C ALA A 212 8.75 1.77 7.26
N ASN A 213 9.53 2.70 6.72
CA ASN A 213 9.84 2.73 5.28
C ASN A 213 11.26 3.27 5.07
N HIS A 214 11.67 3.45 3.82
CA HIS A 214 13.01 3.92 3.49
C HIS A 214 13.30 5.37 3.94
N GLN A 215 12.28 6.12 4.36
CA GLN A 215 12.38 7.52 4.81
C GLN A 215 12.32 7.64 6.33
N ARG A 216 11.82 6.61 7.03
CA ARG A 216 11.61 6.66 8.47
C ARG A 216 11.91 5.32 9.13
N GLU A 217 12.75 5.39 10.16
CA GLU A 217 12.99 4.28 11.07
C GLU A 217 11.70 3.81 11.76
N PRO A 218 11.66 2.56 12.26
CA PRO A 218 10.47 2.00 12.89
C PRO A 218 9.86 2.93 13.93
N VAL A 219 8.58 3.21 13.77
CA VAL A 219 7.76 4.00 14.69
C VAL A 219 6.51 3.20 15.06
N ALA A 220 6.07 3.33 16.31
CA ALA A 220 4.82 2.73 16.74
C ALA A 220 3.65 3.44 16.05
N VAL A 221 2.74 2.66 15.50
CA VAL A 221 1.48 3.15 14.94
C VAL A 221 0.58 3.58 16.09
N ASP A 222 -0.03 4.76 15.98
CA ASP A 222 -0.96 5.27 16.99
C ASP A 222 -2.14 4.30 17.17
N GLU A 223 -2.42 3.91 18.42
CA GLU A 223 -3.53 3.01 18.74
C GLU A 223 -4.89 3.63 18.37
N ALA A 224 -5.03 4.96 18.46
CA ALA A 224 -6.25 5.66 18.08
C ALA A 224 -6.59 5.45 16.60
N LEU A 225 -5.56 5.36 15.73
CA LEU A 225 -5.74 5.10 14.31
C LEU A 225 -6.24 3.68 14.04
N ARG A 226 -6.05 2.73 14.96
CA ARG A 226 -6.54 1.35 14.83
C ARG A 226 -7.96 1.16 15.37
N SER A 227 -8.47 2.08 16.18
CA SER A 227 -9.82 2.02 16.77
C SER A 227 -10.92 2.64 15.89
N VAL A 228 -10.57 3.22 14.74
CA VAL A 228 -11.54 3.89 13.83
C VAL A 228 -12.47 2.89 13.12
N THR A 229 -12.32 1.59 13.36
CA THR A 229 -13.16 0.51 12.80
C THR A 229 -14.57 0.41 13.39
N GLU A 230 -14.92 1.16 14.46
CA GLU A 230 -16.27 1.15 15.06
C GLU A 230 -17.08 2.46 14.84
N VAL A 231 -17.49 2.75 13.61
CA VAL A 231 -18.64 3.63 13.27
C VAL A 231 -19.09 3.24 11.84
N SER A 232 -20.30 2.85 11.44
CA SER A 232 -21.65 2.82 12.01
C SER A 232 -22.44 1.73 11.27
N THR A 233 -22.90 0.69 11.95
CA THR A 233 -24.15 0.02 11.54
C THR A 233 -25.31 0.92 11.93
N VAL A 234 -25.74 1.81 11.03
CA VAL A 234 -27.00 2.57 11.17
C VAL A 234 -27.81 2.41 9.88
N HIS A 235 -28.68 1.39 9.92
CA HIS A 235 -30.07 1.37 9.46
C HIS A 235 -30.42 1.98 8.09
N GLY A 236 -30.86 1.07 7.20
CA GLY A 236 -31.71 1.32 6.04
C GLY A 236 -32.25 0.00 5.52
#